data_AF-A0A534V2E0-F1
#
_entry.id   AF-A0A534V2E0-F1
#
_cell.length_a   1.000
_cell.length_b   1.000
_cell.length_c   1.000
_cell.angle_alpha   90.00
_cell.angle_beta   90.00
_cell.angle_gamma   90.00
#
_symmetry.space_group_name_H-M   'P 1'
#
loop_
_entity.id
_entity.type
_entity.pdbx_description
1 polymer ?
#
loop_
_entity_poly.entity_id
_entity_poly.type
_entity_poly.pdbx_seq_one_letter_code
_entity_poly.pdbx_strand_id
1 'polypeptide(L)'
;MVIEFAIDHYNRFLALCDPVSREYEILKNGLVIRRVKDGNRQYERVVEIFAEMRDAHLLLDMANKICPDAMPAITKAVSLARYV
;
A
#
# COMPACT_ATOMS: atom_id res chain seq x y z
N MET A 1 -3.69 -5.89 -9.47
CA MET A 1 -3.98 -6.40 -8.11
C MET A 1 -4.20 -5.23 -7.17
N VAL A 2 -4.69 -5.48 -5.95
CA VAL A 2 -4.96 -4.42 -4.96
C VAL A 2 -4.00 -4.57 -3.78
N ILE A 3 -3.29 -3.50 -3.46
CA ILE A 3 -2.49 -3.38 -2.24
C ILE A 3 -3.30 -2.57 -1.23
N GLU A 4 -3.64 -3.17 -0.09
CA GLU A 4 -4.36 -2.52 1.00
C GLU A 4 -3.38 -2.09 2.10
N PHE A 5 -3.34 -0.80 2.39
CA PHE A 5 -2.57 -0.22 3.49
C PHE A 5 -3.48 0.25 4.61
N ALA A 6 -3.06 0.06 5.86
CA ALA A 6 -3.53 0.91 6.94
C ALA A 6 -3.10 2.36 6.65
N ILE A 7 -3.98 3.34 6.90
CA ILE A 7 -3.72 4.74 6.55
C ILE A 7 -2.41 5.29 7.13
N ASP A 8 -2.02 4.83 8.33
CA ASP A 8 -0.78 5.26 8.98
C ASP A 8 0.48 4.70 8.33
N HIS A 9 0.41 3.50 7.75
CA HIS A 9 1.53 2.92 7.00
C HIS A 9 1.65 3.57 5.63
N TYR A 10 0.51 3.83 4.97
CA TYR A 10 0.48 4.57 3.72
C TYR A 10 1.08 5.98 3.87
N ASN A 11 0.62 6.75 4.86
CA ASN A 11 1.09 8.12 5.08
C ASN A 11 2.60 8.16 5.39
N ARG A 12 3.10 7.23 6.20
CA ARG A 12 4.53 7.12 6.49
C ARG A 12 5.34 6.78 5.25
N PHE A 13 4.87 5.82 4.45
CA PHE A 13 5.59 5.44 3.24
C PHE A 13 5.61 6.58 2.22
N LEU A 14 4.46 7.20 1.96
CA LEU A 14 4.34 8.33 1.04
C LEU A 14 5.21 9.53 1.47
N ALA A 15 5.28 9.82 2.77
CA ALA A 15 6.08 10.93 3.30
C ALA A 15 7.60 10.73 3.16
N LEU A 16 8.05 9.49 3.03
CA LEU A 16 9.48 9.15 2.87
C LEU A 16 9.89 9.05 1.40
N CYS A 17 8.95 8.88 0.49
CA CYS A 17 9.22 8.81 -0.94
C CYS A 17 9.61 10.19 -1.51
N ASP A 18 10.55 10.19 -2.46
CA ASP A 18 10.86 11.38 -3.26
C ASP A 18 9.66 11.74 -4.15
N PRO A 19 9.11 12.96 -4.08
CA PRO A 19 7.98 13.38 -4.91
C PRO A 19 8.16 13.25 -6.42
N VAL A 20 9.40 13.17 -6.93
CA VAL A 20 9.66 12.94 -8.37
C VAL A 20 9.83 11.47 -8.74
N SER A 21 9.80 10.56 -7.76
CA SER A 21 9.96 9.12 -7.98
C SER A 21 8.71 8.48 -8.58
N ARG A 22 8.91 7.40 -9.33
CA ARG A 22 7.79 6.61 -9.89
C ARG A 22 6.95 5.98 -8.78
N GLU A 23 7.59 5.56 -7.70
CA GLU A 23 6.95 4.97 -6.53
C GLU A 23 5.99 5.95 -5.86
N TYR A 24 6.38 7.22 -5.74
CA TYR A 24 5.50 8.26 -5.22
C TYR A 24 4.26 8.45 -6.09
N GLU A 25 4.41 8.49 -7.41
CA GLU A 25 3.28 8.59 -8.35
C GLU A 25 2.35 7.38 -8.27
N ILE A 26 2.89 6.16 -8.11
CA ILE A 26 2.08 4.97 -7.88
C ILE A 26 1.28 5.09 -6.58
N LEU A 27 1.93 5.49 -5.48
CA LEU A 27 1.27 5.64 -4.18
C LEU A 27 0.16 6.70 -4.22
N LYS A 28 0.40 7.82 -4.91
CA LYS A 28 -0.57 8.93 -5.04
C LYS A 28 -1.90 8.52 -5.69
N ASN A 29 -1.91 7.47 -6.50
CA ASN A 29 -3.12 6.93 -7.11
C ASN A 29 -3.97 6.09 -6.13
N GLY A 30 -3.59 6.03 -4.85
CA GLY A 30 -4.33 5.32 -3.82
C GLY A 30 -5.71 5.92 -3.52
N LEU A 31 -6.69 5.04 -3.33
CA LEU A 31 -8.06 5.40 -2.93
C LEU A 31 -8.24 5.19 -1.43
N VAL A 32 -8.67 6.24 -0.74
CA VAL A 32 -8.99 6.16 0.69
C VAL A 32 -10.38 5.57 0.87
N ILE A 33 -10.46 4.41 1.52
CA ILE A 33 -11.71 3.70 1.77
C ILE A 33 -11.98 3.64 3.28
N ARG A 34 -13.25 3.74 3.65
CA ARG A 34 -13.72 3.51 5.02
C ARG A 34 -14.39 2.15 5.06
N ARG A 35 -13.89 1.23 5.88
CA ARG A 35 -14.54 -0.06 6.11
C ARG A 35 -14.94 -0.24 7.57
N VAL A 36 -16.03 -0.96 7.80
CA VAL A 36 -16.45 -1.35 9.14
C VAL A 36 -15.54 -2.49 9.58
N LYS A 37 -14.90 -2.33 10.74
CA LYS A 37 -14.12 -3.40 11.33
C LYS A 37 -15.09 -4.41 11.95
N ASP A 38 -15.01 -5.68 11.54
CA ASP A 38 -15.97 -6.71 11.94
C ASP A 38 -16.27 -6.69 13.45
N GLY A 39 -17.56 -6.71 13.78
CA GLY A 39 -18.06 -6.78 15.16
C GLY A 39 -18.06 -5.47 15.94
N ASN A 40 -17.44 -4.38 15.47
CA ASN A 40 -17.44 -3.09 16.15
C ASN A 40 -17.92 -1.97 15.23
N ARG A 41 -18.72 -1.03 15.75
CA ARG A 41 -19.15 0.21 15.05
C ARG A 41 -17.98 1.19 14.77
N GLN A 42 -16.76 0.69 14.72
CA GLN A 42 -15.55 1.45 14.45
C GLN A 42 -15.21 1.32 12.97
N TYR A 43 -15.06 2.47 12.32
CA TYR A 43 -14.61 2.55 10.95
C TYR A 43 -13.09 2.61 10.93
N GLU A 44 -12.45 1.75 10.14
CA GLU A 44 -11.04 1.91 9.81
C GLU A 44 -10.88 2.54 8.43
N ARG A 45 -9.86 3.39 8.31
CA ARG A 45 -9.46 3.98 7.03
C ARG A 45 -8.31 3.16 6.48
N VAL A 46 -8.50 2.65 5.28
CA VAL A 46 -7.47 1.96 4.51
C VAL A 46 -7.24 2.72 3.21
N VAL A 47 -6.07 2.53 2.62
CA VAL A 47 -5.76 3.01 1.27
C VAL A 47 -5.57 1.81 0.37
N GLU A 48 -6.36 1.75 -0.70
CA GLU A 48 -6.23 0.75 -1.73
C GLU A 48 -5.48 1.31 -2.94
N ILE A 49 -4.44 0.62 -3.38
CA ILE A 49 -3.69 0.97 -4.58
C ILE A 49 -3.87 -0.15 -5.59
N PHE A 50 -4.40 0.21 -6.77
CA PHE A 50 -4.42 -0.65 -7.93
C PHE A 50 -3.03 -0.64 -8.58
N ALA A 51 -2.33 -1.75 -8.46
CA ALA A 51 -0.97 -1.89 -8.99
C ALA A 51 -0.87 -3.10 -9.91
N GLU A 52 -0.10 -2.95 -10.98
CA GLU A 52 0.43 -4.07 -11.74
C GLU A 52 1.51 -4.79 -10.95
N MET A 53 1.83 -6.03 -11.35
CA MET A 53 2.82 -6.83 -10.65
C MET A 53 4.19 -6.12 -10.62
N ARG A 54 4.56 -5.44 -11.71
CA ARG A 54 5.82 -4.68 -11.81
C ARG A 54 5.86 -3.53 -10.82
N ASP A 55 4.81 -2.73 -10.77
CA ASP A 55 4.74 -1.56 -9.88
C ASP A 55 4.79 -1.97 -8.40
N ALA A 56 4.19 -3.11 -8.05
CA ALA A 56 4.28 -3.60 -6.68
C ALA A 56 5.66 -4.11 -6.28
N HIS A 57 6.44 -4.68 -7.21
CA HIS A 57 7.84 -5.00 -6.92
C HIS A 57 8.68 -3.72 -6.75
N LEU A 58 8.44 -2.68 -7.56
CA LEU A 58 9.07 -1.37 -7.35
C LEU A 58 8.75 -0.81 -5.95
N LEU A 59 7.47 -0.83 -5.56
CA LEU A 59 7.05 -0.41 -4.22
C LEU A 59 7.69 -1.27 -3.12
N LEU A 60 7.82 -2.58 -3.31
CA LEU A 60 8.41 -3.49 -2.33
C LEU A 60 9.91 -3.20 -2.16
N ASP A 61 10.64 -3.02 -3.25
CA ASP A 61 12.07 -2.68 -3.23
C ASP A 61 12.31 -1.33 -2.55
N MET A 62 11.43 -0.36 -2.78
CA MET A 62 11.49 0.95 -2.13
C MET A 62 11.14 0.83 -0.64
N ALA A 63 10.05 0.14 -0.28
CA ALA A 63 9.64 -0.07 1.10
C ALA A 63 10.76 -0.74 1.91
N ASN A 64 11.43 -1.74 1.35
CA ASN A 64 12.56 -2.40 2.01
C ASN A 64 13.73 -1.44 2.32
N LYS A 65 13.91 -0.39 1.51
CA LYS A 65 14.97 0.61 1.71
C LYS A 65 14.61 1.69 2.71
N ILE A 66 13.37 2.21 2.66
CA ILE A 66 13.02 3.45 3.35
C ILE A 66 11.85 3.32 4.33
N CYS A 67 10.98 2.32 4.17
CA CYS A 67 9.79 2.15 5.02
C CYS A 67 9.43 0.67 5.21
N PRO A 68 10.19 -0.07 6.05
CA PRO A 68 9.95 -1.50 6.25
C PRO A 68 8.53 -1.83 6.74
N ASP A 69 7.89 -0.91 7.47
CA ASP A 69 6.49 -1.02 7.94
C ASP A 69 5.47 -1.19 6.79
N ALA A 70 5.81 -0.74 5.58
CA ALA A 70 4.96 -0.88 4.39
C ALA A 70 5.09 -2.24 3.70
N MET A 71 6.20 -2.97 3.91
CA MET A 71 6.49 -4.24 3.23
C MET A 71 5.42 -5.33 3.44
N PRO A 72 4.85 -5.53 4.66
CA PRO A 72 3.86 -6.58 4.87
C PRO A 72 2.61 -6.45 3.99
N ALA A 73 2.12 -5.21 3.80
CA ALA A 73 0.95 -4.94 2.96
C ALA A 73 1.22 -5.32 1.48
N ILE A 74 2.37 -4.90 0.97
CA ILE A 74 2.78 -5.15 -0.42
C ILE A 74 3.03 -6.64 -0.65
N THR A 75 3.79 -7.29 0.25
CA THR A 75 4.10 -8.72 0.17
C THR A 75 2.83 -9.57 0.20
N LYS A 76 1.86 -9.21 1.06
CA LYS A 76 0.56 -9.90 1.13
C LYS A 76 -0.17 -9.82 -0.21
N ALA A 77 -0.26 -8.62 -0.80
CA ALA A 77 -0.91 -8.43 -2.10
C ALA A 77 -0.23 -9.21 -3.23
N VAL A 78 1.11 -9.15 -3.30
CA VAL A 78 1.92 -9.90 -4.26
C VAL A 78 1.67 -11.40 -4.15
N SER A 79 1.63 -11.91 -2.92
CA SER A 79 1.42 -13.33 -2.65
C SER A 79 0.02 -13.75 -3.09
N LEU A 80 -1.02 -13.00 -2.72
CA LEU A 80 -2.40 -13.30 -3.10
C LEU A 80 -2.59 -13.29 -4.62
N ALA A 81 -2.00 -12.32 -5.33
CA ALA A 81 -2.13 -12.21 -6.78
C ALA A 81 -1.45 -13.35 -7.56
N ARG A 82 -0.48 -14.05 -6.96
CA ARG A 82 0.17 -15.23 -7.59
C ARG A 82 -0.69 -16.50 -7.54
N TYR A 83 -1.75 -16.50 -6.74
CA TYR A 83 -2.67 -17.64 -6.57
C TYR A 83 -4.04 -17.42 -7.24
N VAL A 84 -4.18 -16.35 -8.04
CA VAL A 84 -5.38 -16.02 -8.84
C VAL A 84 -5.05 -16.17 -10.31
#